data_AF-T0SQJ0-F1
#
_entry.id   AF-T0SQJ0-F1
#
_cell.length_a   1.000
_cell.length_b   1.000
_cell.length_c   1.000
_cell.angle_alpha   90.00
_cell.angle_beta   90.00
_cell.angle_gamma   90.00
#
_symmetry.space_group_name_H-M   'P 1'
#
loop_
_entity.id
_entity.type
_entity.pdbx_description
1 polymer ?
#
loop_
_entity_poly.entity_id
_entity_poly.type
_entity_poly.pdbx_seq_one_letter_code
_entity_poly.pdbx_strand_id
1 'polypeptide(L)'
;MELTYSKDGRDIKTSHFLRKRGSCCKTSCLHCPYGFTVKKEGLQFEVVDDSNFQEALEIFTIHIPDEPEIASSILASAFGKPKKVEKLSNLNMSKFRLVKIKGETCALVKVFNFQVLELYHVKHFEDQGLDIDTISGLL
;
A
#
# COMPACT_ATOMS: atom_id res chain seq x y z
N MET A 1 5.35 -13.57 7.80
CA MET A 1 4.04 -12.92 7.59
C MET A 1 2.94 -13.67 8.30
N GLU A 2 1.96 -12.93 8.84
CA GLU A 2 0.82 -13.46 9.58
C GLU A 2 -0.21 -14.13 8.63
N LEU A 3 -0.85 -15.20 9.11
CA LEU A 3 -1.87 -15.95 8.35
C LEU A 3 -3.26 -15.32 8.44
N THR A 4 -3.52 -14.61 9.53
CA THR A 4 -4.78 -13.94 9.81
C THR A 4 -4.51 -12.63 10.51
N TYR A 5 -5.45 -11.68 10.42
CA TYR A 5 -5.49 -10.50 11.27
C TYR A 5 -6.90 -10.32 11.82
N SER A 6 -7.04 -9.64 12.96
CA SER A 6 -8.34 -9.38 13.59
C SER A 6 -8.90 -8.05 13.09
N LYS A 7 -10.15 -8.07 12.60
CA LYS A 7 -10.94 -6.88 12.24
C LYS A 7 -12.38 -7.10 12.68
N ASP A 8 -12.94 -6.17 13.42
CA ASP A 8 -14.32 -6.24 13.95
C ASP A 8 -14.63 -7.54 14.71
N GLY A 9 -13.68 -8.04 15.50
CA GLY A 9 -13.83 -9.29 16.25
C GLY A 9 -13.84 -10.56 15.39
N ARG A 10 -13.43 -10.48 14.12
CA ARG A 10 -13.33 -11.61 13.19
C ARG A 10 -11.91 -11.79 12.70
N ASP A 11 -11.51 -13.05 12.56
CA ASP A 11 -10.24 -13.42 11.94
C ASP A 11 -10.36 -13.38 10.41
N ILE A 12 -9.64 -12.45 9.79
CA ILE A 12 -9.59 -12.29 8.34
C ILE A 12 -8.35 -13.00 7.79
N LYS A 13 -8.56 -13.88 6.81
CA LYS A 13 -7.49 -14.67 6.15
C LYS A 13 -6.67 -13.79 5.21
N THR A 14 -5.35 -13.76 5.41
CA THR A 14 -4.42 -13.00 4.56
C THR A 14 -4.11 -13.72 3.24
N SER A 15 -3.44 -13.02 2.33
CA SER A 15 -2.90 -13.57 1.09
C SER A 15 -2.02 -14.80 1.34
N HIS A 16 -1.21 -14.77 2.41
CA HIS A 16 -0.34 -15.85 2.82
C HIS A 16 -1.12 -17.12 3.22
N PHE A 17 -2.21 -16.99 3.99
CA PHE A 17 -3.10 -18.12 4.27
C PHE A 17 -3.72 -18.70 3.00
N LEU A 18 -4.20 -17.83 2.11
CA LEU A 18 -4.85 -18.24 0.87
C LEU A 18 -3.88 -18.91 -0.11
N ARG A 19 -2.61 -18.49 -0.16
CA ARG A 19 -1.55 -19.20 -0.92
C ARG A 19 -1.28 -20.58 -0.36
N LYS A 20 -1.19 -20.74 0.97
CA LYS A 20 -0.99 -22.05 1.61
C LYS A 20 -2.11 -23.04 1.31
N ARG A 21 -3.35 -22.55 1.13
CA ARG A 21 -4.48 -23.38 0.68
C ARG A 21 -4.24 -23.98 -0.72
N GLY A 22 -3.39 -23.39 -1.55
CA GLY A 22 -2.92 -23.95 -2.82
C GLY A 22 -3.86 -23.75 -4.01
N SER A 23 -5.05 -23.16 -3.82
CA SER A 23 -5.98 -22.89 -4.93
C SER A 23 -6.84 -21.64 -4.72
N CYS A 24 -7.22 -21.01 -5.84
CA CYS A 24 -8.16 -19.90 -5.87
C CYS A 24 -9.60 -20.41 -5.65
N CYS A 25 -10.31 -19.81 -4.69
CA CYS A 25 -11.72 -20.15 -4.43
C CYS A 25 -12.72 -19.47 -5.37
N LYS A 26 -12.28 -18.52 -6.21
CA LYS A 26 -13.12 -17.77 -7.17
C LYS A 26 -14.31 -17.01 -6.55
N THR A 27 -14.20 -16.64 -5.27
CA THR A 27 -15.26 -15.89 -4.54
C THR A 27 -14.97 -14.39 -4.37
N SER A 28 -14.03 -13.83 -5.13
CA SER A 28 -13.60 -12.42 -4.99
C SER A 28 -13.20 -12.04 -3.55
N CYS A 29 -12.42 -12.91 -2.89
CA CYS A 29 -11.92 -12.64 -1.53
C CYS A 29 -10.97 -11.44 -1.53
N LEU A 30 -11.01 -10.63 -0.46
CA LEU A 30 -10.29 -9.36 -0.40
C LEU A 30 -8.77 -9.51 -0.62
N HIS A 31 -8.19 -10.53 0.00
CA HIS A 31 -6.75 -10.81 -0.05
C HIS A 31 -6.36 -11.86 -1.10
N CYS A 32 -7.05 -11.90 -2.25
CA CYS A 32 -6.80 -12.93 -3.26
C CYS A 32 -5.36 -12.83 -3.82
N PRO A 33 -4.50 -13.84 -3.60
CA PRO A 33 -3.11 -13.79 -4.07
C PRO A 33 -2.96 -14.19 -5.55
N TYR A 34 -4.05 -14.54 -6.22
CA TYR A 34 -4.09 -15.03 -7.61
C TYR A 34 -4.63 -13.98 -8.59
N GLY A 35 -4.82 -12.74 -8.13
CA GLY A 35 -5.34 -11.63 -8.94
C GLY A 35 -6.81 -11.76 -9.37
N PHE A 36 -7.54 -12.80 -8.94
CA PHE A 36 -8.95 -13.00 -9.34
C PHE A 36 -9.83 -11.82 -8.90
N THR A 37 -9.66 -11.33 -7.67
CA THR A 37 -10.47 -10.22 -7.14
C THR A 37 -10.16 -8.93 -7.87
N VAL A 38 -8.88 -8.61 -8.10
CA VAL A 38 -8.47 -7.42 -8.85
C VAL A 38 -9.07 -7.45 -10.26
N LYS A 39 -8.97 -8.59 -10.96
CA LYS A 39 -9.52 -8.75 -12.32
C LYS A 39 -11.04 -8.61 -12.40
N LYS A 40 -11.76 -8.98 -11.34
CA LYS A 40 -13.22 -9.01 -11.34
C LYS A 40 -13.84 -7.72 -10.79
N GLU A 41 -13.28 -7.18 -9.72
CA GLU A 41 -13.82 -6.03 -8.99
C GLU A 41 -13.13 -4.71 -9.38
N GLY A 42 -11.94 -4.78 -9.98
CA GLY A 42 -11.11 -3.61 -10.31
C GLY A 42 -10.44 -2.98 -9.08
N LEU A 43 -9.69 -1.91 -9.34
CA LEU A 43 -9.16 -1.00 -8.32
C LEU A 43 -9.83 0.36 -8.49
N GLN A 44 -10.03 1.04 -7.36
CA GLN A 44 -10.53 2.41 -7.29
C GLN A 44 -9.40 3.31 -6.81
N PHE A 45 -9.31 4.49 -7.39
CA PHE A 45 -8.27 5.48 -7.08
C PHE A 45 -8.93 6.76 -6.59
N GLU A 46 -8.66 7.12 -5.36
CA GLU A 46 -9.18 8.34 -4.75
C GLU A 46 -8.06 9.35 -4.54
N VAL A 47 -8.32 10.62 -4.87
CA VAL A 47 -7.38 11.71 -4.59
C VAL A 47 -7.27 11.88 -3.08
N VAL A 48 -6.04 12.08 -2.59
CA VAL A 48 -5.86 12.46 -1.20
C VAL A 48 -6.18 13.94 -1.03
N ASP A 49 -7.12 14.22 -0.14
CA ASP A 49 -7.58 15.55 0.25
C ASP A 49 -7.76 15.62 1.78
N ASP A 50 -8.28 16.75 2.28
CA ASP A 50 -8.44 16.96 3.72
C ASP A 50 -9.32 15.90 4.41
N SER A 51 -10.26 15.29 3.69
CA SER A 51 -11.22 14.32 4.25
C SER A 51 -10.61 12.95 4.52
N ASN A 52 -9.56 12.57 3.78
CA ASN A 52 -8.91 11.25 3.86
C ASN A 52 -7.39 11.36 4.14
N PHE A 53 -6.87 12.57 4.41
CA PHE A 53 -5.46 12.82 4.65
C PHE A 53 -4.87 11.99 5.80
N GLN A 54 -5.62 11.81 6.89
CA GLN A 54 -5.15 11.05 8.05
C GLN A 54 -4.93 9.57 7.72
N GLU A 55 -5.84 8.97 6.95
CA GLU A 55 -5.69 7.59 6.48
C GLU A 55 -4.44 7.43 5.60
N ALA A 56 -4.21 8.36 4.67
CA ALA A 56 -3.00 8.38 3.86
C ALA A 56 -1.72 8.54 4.72
N LEU A 57 -1.77 9.41 5.73
CA LEU A 57 -0.64 9.65 6.63
C LEU A 57 -0.29 8.41 7.46
N GLU A 58 -1.28 7.73 8.02
CA GLU A 58 -1.07 6.48 8.76
C GLU A 58 -0.37 5.43 7.91
N ILE A 59 -0.82 5.23 6.66
CA ILE A 59 -0.17 4.32 5.73
C ILE A 59 1.27 4.77 5.46
N PHE A 60 1.49 6.04 5.13
CA PHE A 60 2.82 6.58 4.80
C PHE A 60 3.82 6.43 5.95
N THR A 61 3.41 6.76 7.19
CA THR A 61 4.28 6.73 8.38
C THR A 61 4.71 5.30 8.76
N ILE A 62 3.89 4.29 8.49
CA ILE A 62 4.28 2.88 8.71
C ILE A 62 5.48 2.49 7.83
N HIS A 63 5.58 3.04 6.62
CA HIS A 63 6.63 2.70 5.65
C HIS A 63 7.89 3.56 5.78
N ILE A 64 7.78 4.75 6.35
CA ILE A 64 8.90 5.66 6.55
C ILE A 64 8.98 5.98 8.05
N PRO A 65 9.62 5.10 8.84
CA PRO A 65 9.87 5.42 10.23
C PRO A 65 10.77 6.65 10.30
N ASP A 66 10.47 7.57 11.22
CA ASP A 66 11.34 8.70 11.49
C ASP A 66 12.69 8.18 12.00
N GLU A 67 13.69 8.13 11.10
CA GLU A 67 15.06 7.87 11.53
C GLU A 67 15.59 9.07 12.32
N PRO A 68 16.24 8.84 13.47
CA PRO A 68 16.92 9.91 14.17
C PRO A 68 18.06 10.46 13.29
N GLU A 69 18.18 11.79 13.20
CA GLU A 69 19.14 12.50 12.32
C GLU A 69 20.59 12.01 12.46
N ILE A 70 20.97 11.55 13.65
CA ILE A 70 22.30 11.00 13.95
C ILE A 70 22.54 9.70 13.18
N ALA A 71 21.55 8.80 13.14
CA ALA A 71 21.65 7.53 12.42
C ALA A 71 21.75 7.79 10.90
N SER A 72 20.94 8.71 10.38
CA SER A 72 20.96 9.08 8.96
C SER A 72 22.29 9.71 8.54
N SER A 73 22.93 10.48 9.43
CA SER A 73 24.24 11.10 9.18
C SER A 73 25.38 10.06 9.12
N ILE A 74 25.34 9.04 9.97
CA ILE A 74 26.33 7.94 9.97
C ILE A 74 26.17 7.10 8.70
N LEU A 75 24.94 6.71 8.36
CA LEU A 75 24.65 5.92 7.17
C LEU A 75 25.01 6.68 5.89
N ALA A 76 24.73 7.99 5.84
CA ALA A 76 25.09 8.82 4.69
C ALA A 76 26.61 8.90 4.47
N SER A 77 27.39 8.83 5.54
CA SER A 77 28.85 8.84 5.48
C SER A 77 29.42 7.51 4.96
N ALA A 78 28.75 6.39 5.24
CA ALA A 78 29.18 5.05 4.82
C ALA A 78 28.68 4.65 3.42
N PHE A 79 27.46 5.05 3.05
CA PHE A 79 26.76 4.58 1.84
C PHE A 79 26.37 5.71 0.87
N GLY A 80 26.75 6.96 1.15
CA GLY A 80 26.37 8.13 0.37
C GLY A 80 25.01 8.70 0.79
N LYS A 81 24.68 9.91 0.30
CA LYS A 81 23.45 10.61 0.70
C LYS A 81 22.21 9.80 0.29
N PRO A 82 21.31 9.44 1.22
CA PRO A 82 20.07 8.77 0.86
C PRO A 82 19.21 9.68 -0.02
N LYS A 83 18.45 9.08 -0.94
CA LYS A 83 17.46 9.80 -1.75
C LYS A 83 16.44 10.42 -0.79
N LYS A 84 16.29 11.75 -0.82
CA LYS A 84 15.37 12.47 0.07
C LYS A 84 13.94 12.05 -0.25
N VAL A 85 13.33 11.25 0.63
CA VAL A 85 11.91 10.89 0.51
C VAL A 85 11.10 12.13 0.85
N GLU A 86 10.23 12.56 -0.07
CA GLU A 86 9.36 13.70 0.13
C GLU A 86 8.27 13.29 1.13
N LYS A 87 8.24 13.90 2.33
CA LYS A 87 7.20 13.62 3.33
C LYS A 87 5.81 13.98 2.78
N LEU A 88 4.81 13.17 3.09
CA LEU A 88 3.40 13.52 2.84
C LEU A 88 3.00 14.73 3.71
N SER A 89 2.35 15.70 3.10
CA SER A 89 1.91 16.95 3.72
C SER A 89 0.72 17.54 2.96
N ASN A 90 0.01 18.50 3.56
CA ASN A 90 -1.11 19.19 2.92
C ASN A 90 -0.71 19.89 1.61
N LEU A 91 0.57 20.27 1.45
CA LEU A 91 1.08 20.95 0.25
C LEU A 91 1.29 20.01 -0.93
N ASN A 92 1.41 18.69 -0.70
CA ASN A 92 1.69 17.71 -1.73
C ASN A 92 0.73 16.52 -1.77
N MET A 93 -0.33 16.51 -0.93
CA MET A 93 -1.34 15.45 -0.90
C MET A 93 -2.00 15.17 -2.25
N SER A 94 -2.14 16.20 -3.10
CA SER A 94 -2.68 16.05 -4.46
C SER A 94 -1.83 15.18 -5.38
N LYS A 95 -0.57 14.88 -5.02
CA LYS A 95 0.31 13.93 -5.71
C LYS A 95 0.07 12.48 -5.28
N PHE A 96 -0.81 12.23 -4.32
CA PHE A 96 -1.06 10.90 -3.79
C PHE A 96 -2.47 10.42 -4.14
N ARG A 97 -2.61 9.10 -4.26
CA ARG A 97 -3.91 8.43 -4.41
C ARG A 97 -4.03 7.30 -3.41
N LEU A 98 -5.18 7.19 -2.76
CA LEU A 98 -5.57 5.97 -2.08
C LEU A 98 -6.03 4.96 -3.12
N VAL A 99 -5.54 3.73 -3.01
CA VAL A 99 -5.93 2.61 -3.85
C VAL A 99 -6.86 1.73 -3.03
N LYS A 100 -8.07 1.51 -3.53
CA LYS A 100 -9.11 0.72 -2.88
C LYS A 100 -9.52 -0.47 -3.73
N ILE A 101 -9.87 -1.56 -3.06
CA ILE A 101 -10.47 -2.75 -3.66
C ILE A 101 -11.69 -3.15 -2.84
N LYS A 102 -12.86 -3.24 -3.49
CA LYS A 102 -14.15 -3.48 -2.82
C LYS A 102 -14.45 -2.47 -1.68
N GLY A 103 -14.04 -1.21 -1.87
CA GLY A 103 -14.21 -0.14 -0.88
C GLY A 103 -13.21 -0.15 0.28
N GLU A 104 -12.31 -1.12 0.35
CA GLU A 104 -11.27 -1.21 1.39
C GLU A 104 -9.93 -0.69 0.84
N THR A 105 -9.26 0.17 1.60
CA THR A 105 -7.95 0.71 1.24
C THR A 105 -6.89 -0.38 1.31
N CYS A 106 -6.21 -0.60 0.19
CA CYS A 106 -5.14 -1.59 0.08
C CYS A 106 -3.75 -0.97 -0.04
N ALA A 107 -3.65 0.25 -0.55
CA ALA A 107 -2.38 0.95 -0.67
C ALA A 107 -2.56 2.47 -0.79
N LEU A 108 -1.46 3.19 -0.58
CA LEU A 108 -1.25 4.57 -0.98
C LEU A 108 -0.20 4.60 -2.10
N VAL A 109 -0.45 5.38 -3.15
CA VAL A 109 0.54 5.59 -4.22
C VAL A 109 0.88 7.06 -4.37
N LYS A 110 2.15 7.34 -4.68
CA LYS A 110 2.59 8.65 -5.17
C LYS A 110 2.60 8.63 -6.70
N VAL A 111 2.01 9.65 -7.30
CA VAL A 111 1.79 9.75 -8.75
C VAL A 111 2.43 11.03 -9.28
N PHE A 112 3.01 10.95 -10.48
CA PHE A 112 3.45 12.10 -11.27
C PHE A 112 3.11 11.87 -12.74
N ASN A 113 2.42 12.81 -13.39
CA ASN A 113 1.99 12.68 -14.78
C ASN A 113 1.29 11.33 -15.09
N PHE A 114 0.38 10.91 -14.20
CA PHE A 114 -0.35 9.63 -14.29
C PHE A 114 0.52 8.36 -14.18
N GLN A 115 1.78 8.48 -13.75
CA GLN A 115 2.66 7.34 -13.48
C GLN A 115 2.83 7.14 -11.97
N VAL A 116 2.74 5.88 -11.50
CA VAL A 116 3.03 5.53 -10.11
C VAL A 116 4.54 5.56 -9.89
N LEU A 117 5.00 6.40 -8.96
CA LEU A 117 6.41 6.52 -8.58
C LEU A 117 6.76 5.70 -7.35
N GLU A 118 5.87 5.69 -6.37
CA GLU A 118 6.06 5.05 -5.06
C GLU A 118 4.76 4.38 -4.64
N LEU A 119 4.86 3.25 -3.94
CA LEU A 119 3.74 2.41 -3.52
C LEU A 119 3.95 1.99 -2.05
N TYR A 120 2.92 2.18 -1.25
CA TYR A 120 2.90 1.90 0.18
C TYR A 120 1.69 1.03 0.51
N HIS A 121 1.89 -0.25 0.81
CA HIS A 121 0.79 -1.17 1.11
C HIS A 121 0.24 -0.97 2.52
N VAL A 122 -1.06 -1.17 2.69
CA VAL A 122 -1.58 -1.50 4.02
C VAL A 122 -1.01 -2.87 4.40
N LYS A 123 -0.52 -3.03 5.64
CA LYS A 123 0.23 -4.21 6.09
C LYS A 123 -0.39 -5.56 5.71
N HIS A 124 -1.70 -5.73 5.91
CA HIS A 124 -2.39 -7.00 5.59
C HIS A 124 -2.72 -7.19 4.10
N PHE A 125 -2.43 -6.19 3.26
CA PHE A 125 -2.51 -6.24 1.79
C PHE A 125 -1.15 -6.48 1.12
N GLU A 126 -0.08 -6.57 1.90
CA GLU A 126 1.23 -6.96 1.38
C GLU A 126 1.20 -8.36 0.75
N ASP A 127 2.14 -8.59 -0.16
CA ASP A 127 2.36 -9.90 -0.78
C ASP A 127 1.09 -10.50 -1.40
N GLN A 128 0.28 -9.74 -2.13
CA GLN A 128 -0.87 -10.32 -2.87
C GLN A 128 -0.86 -10.04 -4.37
N GLY A 129 0.27 -9.57 -4.90
CA GLY A 129 0.44 -9.24 -6.33
C GLY A 129 -0.14 -7.88 -6.71
N LEU A 130 -0.20 -6.95 -5.76
CA LEU A 130 -0.54 -5.55 -5.99
C LEU A 130 0.76 -4.72 -6.09
N ASP A 131 1.59 -4.97 -7.09
CA ASP A 131 2.84 -4.21 -7.31
C ASP A 131 2.61 -2.95 -8.17
N ILE A 132 3.68 -2.16 -8.35
CA ILE A 132 3.65 -0.93 -9.15
C ILE A 132 3.17 -1.21 -10.56
N ASP A 133 3.64 -2.30 -11.20
CA ASP A 133 3.25 -2.64 -12.57
C ASP A 133 1.75 -2.95 -12.67
N THR A 134 1.25 -3.77 -11.74
CA THR A 134 -0.18 -4.12 -11.66
C THR A 134 -1.05 -2.89 -11.43
N ILE A 135 -0.63 -2.00 -10.52
CA ILE A 135 -1.40 -0.79 -10.19
C ILE A 135 -1.31 0.24 -11.32
N SER A 136 -0.13 0.45 -11.90
CA SER A 136 0.07 1.41 -13.01
C SER A 136 -0.70 1.03 -14.26
N GLY A 137 -0.88 -0.27 -14.53
CA GLY A 137 -1.70 -0.73 -15.64
C GLY A 137 -3.20 -0.49 -15.47
N LEU A 138 -3.64 -0.05 -14.28
CA LEU A 138 -5.05 0.17 -13.92
C LEU A 138 -5.37 1.64 -13.56
N LEU A 139 -4.33 2.48 -13.37
CA LEU A 139 -4.43 3.90 -13.06
C LEU A 139 -4.71 4.72 -14.33
#